data_AF-A0AAW0PCS9-F1
#
_entry.id   AF-A0AAW0PCS9-F1
#
_cell.length_a   1.000
_cell.length_b   1.000
_cell.length_c   1.000
_cell.angle_alpha   90.00
_cell.angle_beta   90.00
_cell.angle_gamma   90.00
#
_symmetry.space_group_name_H-M   'P 1'
#
loop_
_entity.id
_entity.type
_entity.pdbx_description
1 polymer ?
#
loop_
_entity_poly.entity_id
_entity_poly.type
_entity_poly.pdbx_seq_one_letter_code
_entity_poly.pdbx_strand_id
1 'polypeptide(L)'
;MLVSTALDPDMIQALEDTDDELYLPPMRKIDSILSEQKRRLLRRANMSSQHQEVLHAYPQIIVDPLDTGVVRVRLSGDAYNRKTLNRVKKTLPKPQDLKLSSESYRIYSLYHSLHHYKYHTFLQCKKETNTIEQAAEDPGQEEVVQQCMANQSWLDTLFTSFIELLTLSTKA
;
A
#
# COMPACT_ATOMS: atom_id res chain seq x y z
N MET A 1 -0.71 0.06 -15.10
CA MET A 1 0.13 -0.97 -14.45
C MET A 1 -0.58 -1.66 -13.29
N LEU A 2 -0.88 -1.04 -12.13
CA LEU A 2 -1.53 -1.78 -11.01
C LEU A 2 -2.93 -2.34 -11.35
N VAL A 3 -3.70 -1.66 -12.21
CA VAL A 3 -4.95 -2.21 -12.77
C VAL A 3 -4.68 -3.46 -13.60
N SER A 4 -3.70 -3.40 -14.51
CA SER A 4 -3.27 -4.55 -15.31
C SER A 4 -2.79 -5.70 -14.43
N THR A 5 -2.03 -5.42 -13.35
CA THR A 5 -1.61 -6.43 -12.36
C THR A 5 -2.79 -7.05 -11.60
N ALA A 6 -3.88 -6.31 -11.41
CA ALA A 6 -5.07 -6.86 -10.75
C ALA A 6 -5.79 -7.88 -11.62
N LEU A 7 -5.66 -7.78 -12.95
CA LEU A 7 -6.20 -8.71 -13.94
C LEU A 7 -5.24 -9.86 -14.27
N ASP A 8 -3.95 -9.57 -14.31
CA ASP A 8 -2.88 -10.54 -14.57
C ASP A 8 -1.79 -10.48 -13.48
N PRO A 9 -1.73 -11.48 -12.58
CA PRO A 9 -0.72 -11.58 -11.53
C PRO A 9 0.73 -11.59 -12.01
N ASP A 10 0.99 -12.01 -13.25
CA ASP A 10 2.32 -12.13 -13.82
C ASP A 10 2.78 -10.85 -14.53
N MET A 11 1.88 -9.88 -14.70
CA MET A 11 2.14 -8.61 -15.39
C MET A 11 3.40 -7.88 -14.87
N ILE A 12 3.60 -7.82 -13.55
CA ILE A 12 4.79 -7.15 -13.00
C ILE A 12 6.07 -7.87 -13.42
N GLN A 13 6.08 -9.20 -13.36
CA GLN A 13 7.25 -9.99 -13.75
C GLN A 13 7.51 -9.86 -15.24
N ALA A 14 6.47 -9.93 -16.07
CA ALA A 14 6.58 -9.75 -17.51
C ALA A 14 7.19 -8.38 -17.88
N LEU A 15 6.73 -7.29 -17.24
CA LEU A 15 7.30 -5.96 -17.44
C LEU A 15 8.77 -5.89 -17.02
N GLU A 16 9.14 -6.51 -15.90
CA GLU A 16 10.53 -6.57 -15.42
C GLU A 16 11.42 -7.37 -16.38
N ASP A 17 10.94 -8.50 -16.90
CA ASP A 17 11.68 -9.38 -17.79
C ASP A 17 11.93 -8.75 -19.17
N THR A 18 11.02 -7.88 -19.62
CA THR A 18 11.15 -7.14 -20.89
C THR A 18 11.79 -5.75 -20.74
N ASP A 19 12.13 -5.33 -19.52
CA ASP A 19 12.54 -3.96 -19.15
C ASP A 19 11.65 -2.89 -19.78
N ASP A 20 10.33 -3.02 -19.59
CA ASP A 20 9.33 -2.14 -20.20
C ASP A 20 9.60 -0.65 -19.89
N GLU A 21 9.95 0.09 -20.95
CA GLU A 21 10.34 1.51 -20.85
C GLU A 21 9.17 2.45 -20.56
N LEU A 22 7.93 2.00 -20.72
CA LEU A 22 6.75 2.84 -20.53
C LEU A 22 6.26 2.79 -19.08
N TYR A 23 6.14 1.60 -18.51
CA TYR A 23 5.54 1.36 -17.20
C TYR A 23 6.55 1.33 -16.07
N LEU A 24 7.76 0.79 -16.27
CA LEU A 24 8.74 0.67 -15.17
C LEU A 24 9.26 2.02 -14.66
N PRO A 25 9.60 3.02 -15.51
CA PRO A 25 10.08 4.30 -15.00
C PRO A 25 9.14 5.03 -14.02
N PRO A 26 7.83 5.23 -14.33
CA PRO A 26 6.92 5.86 -13.37
C PRO A 26 6.74 5.03 -12.09
N MET A 27 6.78 3.70 -12.17
CA MET A 27 6.75 2.83 -10.98
C MET A 27 7.95 3.04 -10.08
N ARG A 28 9.16 2.97 -10.65
CA ARG A 28 10.43 3.20 -9.95
C ARG A 28 10.43 4.60 -9.31
N LYS A 29 9.84 5.60 -9.97
CA LYS A 29 9.65 6.95 -9.41
C LYS A 29 8.75 6.94 -8.16
N ILE A 30 7.61 6.28 -8.19
CA ILE A 30 6.73 6.13 -7.02
C ILE A 30 7.46 5.41 -5.88
N ASP A 31 8.13 4.30 -6.18
CA ASP A 31 8.90 3.53 -5.19
C ASP A 31 10.00 4.36 -4.53
N SER A 32 10.69 5.22 -5.31
CA SER A 32 11.70 6.15 -4.81
C SER A 32 11.10 7.21 -3.88
N ILE A 33 9.96 7.82 -4.25
CA ILE A 33 9.26 8.81 -3.43
C ILE A 33 8.82 8.21 -2.09
N LEU A 34 8.19 7.03 -2.12
CA LEU A 34 7.75 6.33 -0.91
C LEU A 34 8.93 5.99 0.00
N SER A 35 10.02 5.47 -0.59
CA SER A 35 11.23 5.09 0.15
C SER A 35 11.88 6.30 0.81
N GLU A 36 11.92 7.43 0.11
CA GLU A 36 12.47 8.68 0.64
C GLU A 36 11.66 9.19 1.85
N GLN A 37 10.33 9.26 1.74
CA GLN A 37 9.49 9.68 2.85
C GLN A 37 9.61 8.74 4.06
N LYS A 38 9.66 7.42 3.83
CA LYS A 38 9.89 6.43 4.90
C LYS A 38 11.22 6.64 5.61
N ARG A 39 12.30 6.90 4.87
CA ARG A 39 13.62 7.17 5.46
C ARG A 39 13.60 8.41 6.34
N ARG A 40 12.87 9.45 5.96
CA ARG A 40 12.70 10.67 6.77
C ARG A 40 11.96 10.39 8.08
N LEU A 41 10.83 9.68 8.02
CA LEU A 41 10.06 9.32 9.21
C LEU A 41 10.85 8.42 10.17
N LEU A 42 11.62 7.46 9.65
CA LEU A 42 12.47 6.58 10.48
C LEU A 42 13.49 7.36 11.32
N ARG A 43 14.10 8.39 10.74
CA ARG A 43 15.07 9.24 11.45
C ARG A 43 14.43 10.02 12.61
N ARG A 44 13.12 10.24 12.57
CA ARG A 44 12.38 11.00 13.59
C ARG A 44 11.81 10.12 14.71
N ALA A 45 11.35 8.91 14.38
CA ALA A 45 10.62 8.06 15.34
C ALA A 45 11.49 7.16 16.23
N ASN A 46 12.82 7.11 16.04
CA ASN A 46 13.69 6.14 16.71
C ASN A 46 13.12 4.71 16.70
N MET A 47 12.49 4.33 15.59
CA MET A 47 11.74 3.08 15.48
C MET A 47 12.69 1.88 15.46
N SER A 48 12.56 0.98 16.44
CA SER A 48 13.41 -0.21 16.54
C SER A 48 13.25 -1.12 15.31
N SER A 49 14.26 -1.93 15.03
CA SER A 49 14.20 -2.94 13.96
C SER A 49 13.04 -3.92 14.16
N GLN A 50 12.76 -4.30 15.41
CA GLN A 50 11.63 -5.16 15.75
C GLN A 50 10.28 -4.51 15.42
N HIS A 51 10.10 -3.22 15.71
CA HIS A 51 8.89 -2.50 15.33
C HIS A 51 8.75 -2.39 13.82
N GLN A 52 9.85 -2.12 13.10
CA GLN A 52 9.84 -2.09 11.64
C GLN A 52 9.43 -3.45 11.06
N GLU A 53 9.97 -4.55 11.58
CA GLU A 53 9.64 -5.90 11.12
C GLU A 53 8.15 -6.21 11.24
N VAL A 54 7.54 -5.95 12.41
CA VAL A 54 6.10 -6.20 12.59
C VAL A 54 5.25 -5.26 11.74
N LEU A 55 5.65 -3.98 11.61
CA LEU A 55 4.94 -3.02 10.75
C LEU A 55 5.00 -3.41 9.28
N HIS A 56 6.07 -4.06 8.81
CA HIS A 56 6.18 -4.51 7.42
C HIS A 56 5.44 -5.82 7.17
N ALA A 57 5.29 -6.65 8.21
CA ALA A 57 4.67 -7.96 8.11
C ALA A 57 3.14 -7.89 7.93
N TYR A 58 2.51 -6.87 8.50
CA TYR A 58 1.06 -6.78 8.64
C TYR A 58 0.51 -5.54 7.91
N PRO A 59 -0.28 -5.71 6.84
CA PRO A 59 -0.74 -4.59 6.03
C PRO A 59 -1.86 -3.75 6.66
N GLN A 60 -2.43 -4.18 7.79
CA GLN A 60 -3.53 -3.47 8.45
C GLN A 60 -3.14 -3.01 9.85
N ILE A 61 -3.58 -1.81 10.20
CA ILE A 61 -3.42 -1.20 11.51
C ILE A 61 -4.79 -0.97 12.13
N ILE A 62 -4.95 -1.43 13.37
CA ILE A 62 -6.16 -1.24 14.18
C ILE A 62 -5.72 -0.48 15.43
N VAL A 63 -6.48 0.54 15.82
CA VAL A 63 -6.10 1.44 16.89
C VAL A 63 -7.22 1.52 17.91
N ASP A 64 -6.87 1.21 19.15
CA ASP A 64 -7.76 1.38 20.29
C ASP A 64 -7.24 2.56 21.12
N PRO A 65 -8.00 3.67 21.24
CA PRO A 65 -7.62 4.77 22.10
C PRO A 65 -7.60 4.30 23.57
N LEU A 66 -6.61 4.77 24.35
CA LEU A 66 -6.57 4.58 25.80
C LEU A 66 -6.72 5.95 26.49
N ASP A 67 -7.20 5.94 27.72
CA ASP A 67 -7.60 7.16 28.46
C ASP A 67 -6.44 8.13 28.80
N THR A 68 -5.18 7.80 28.45
CA THR A 68 -3.97 8.49 28.93
C THR A 68 -3.11 9.11 27.82
N GLY A 69 -3.66 9.48 26.66
CA GLY A 69 -2.87 10.04 25.54
C GLY A 69 -1.90 9.03 24.91
N VAL A 70 -2.11 7.76 25.22
CA VAL A 70 -1.44 6.60 24.65
C VAL A 70 -2.48 5.86 23.81
N VAL A 71 -2.05 5.34 22.67
CA VAL A 71 -2.88 4.46 21.85
C VAL A 71 -2.31 3.07 21.85
N ARG A 72 -3.20 2.08 21.80
CA ARG A 72 -2.84 0.69 21.54
C ARG A 72 -2.98 0.45 20.05
N VAL A 73 -1.88 0.06 19.42
CA VAL A 73 -1.82 -0.28 18.00
C VAL A 73 -1.73 -1.79 17.87
N ARG A 74 -2.69 -2.37 17.15
CA ARG A 74 -2.74 -3.79 16.78
C ARG A 74 -2.51 -3.92 15.28
N LEU A 75 -1.61 -4.82 14.91
CA LEU A 75 -1.26 -5.09 13.52
C LEU A 75 -1.94 -6.38 13.07
N SER A 76 -2.51 -6.36 11.86
CA SER A 76 -3.32 -7.46 11.34
C SER A 76 -3.26 -7.55 9.81
N GLY A 77 -4.03 -8.47 9.24
CA GLY A 77 -4.05 -8.77 7.81
C GLY A 77 -3.04 -9.85 7.43
N ASP A 78 -3.25 -10.42 6.24
CA ASP A 78 -2.41 -11.49 5.72
C ASP A 78 -1.12 -10.96 5.10
N ALA A 79 -0.08 -11.80 5.17
CA ALA A 79 1.17 -11.55 4.48
C ALA A 79 0.95 -11.47 2.97
N TYR A 80 1.74 -10.64 2.30
CA TYR A 80 1.75 -10.54 0.85
C TYR A 80 3.18 -10.45 0.30
N ASN A 81 3.35 -10.84 -0.96
CA ASN A 81 4.61 -10.68 -1.66
C ASN A 81 4.77 -9.21 -2.10
N ARG A 82 5.84 -8.55 -1.68
CA ARG A 82 6.04 -7.11 -1.98
C ARG A 82 6.31 -6.80 -3.46
N LYS A 83 6.69 -7.80 -4.26
CA LYS A 83 6.86 -7.68 -5.71
C LYS A 83 5.54 -7.88 -6.43
N THR A 84 4.90 -9.03 -6.23
CA THR A 84 3.68 -9.43 -6.97
C THR A 84 2.39 -8.93 -6.35
N LEU A 85 2.44 -8.39 -5.12
CA LEU A 85 1.30 -7.92 -4.32
C LEU A 85 0.28 -9.00 -3.96
N ASN A 86 0.54 -10.26 -4.34
CA ASN A 86 -0.30 -11.39 -4.02
C ASN A 86 -0.18 -11.81 -2.56
N ARG A 87 -1.32 -12.23 -1.98
CA ARG A 87 -1.35 -12.85 -0.65
C ARG A 87 -0.49 -14.12 -0.64
N VAL A 88 0.29 -14.29 0.42
CA VAL A 88 1.11 -15.49 0.62
C VAL A 88 0.75 -16.17 1.93
N LYS A 89 0.77 -17.51 1.92
CA LYS A 89 0.69 -18.30 3.16
C LYS A 89 2.08 -18.31 3.81
N LYS A 90 2.34 -17.34 4.66
CA LYS A 90 3.60 -17.21 5.41
C LYS A 90 3.31 -17.12 6.91
N THR A 91 4.09 -17.83 7.72
CA THR A 91 4.07 -17.65 9.17
C THR A 91 4.59 -16.25 9.48
N LEU A 92 3.72 -15.41 10.06
CA LEU A 92 4.06 -14.05 10.46
C LEU A 92 4.62 -14.04 11.89
N PRO A 93 5.44 -13.03 12.24
CA PRO A 93 5.82 -12.79 13.63
C PRO A 93 4.57 -12.67 14.50
N LYS A 94 4.59 -13.19 15.73
CA LYS A 94 3.44 -13.08 16.63
C LYS A 94 3.01 -11.60 16.73
N PRO A 95 1.73 -11.27 16.48
CA PRO A 95 1.26 -9.90 16.62
C PRO A 95 1.56 -9.41 18.04
N GLN A 96 2.21 -8.26 18.14
CA GLN A 96 2.47 -7.59 19.42
C GLN A 96 1.74 -6.26 19.41
N ASP A 97 0.97 -6.03 20.46
CA ASP A 97 0.32 -4.73 20.68
C ASP A 97 1.39 -3.69 21.00
N LEU A 98 1.45 -2.63 20.20
CA LEU A 98 2.34 -1.51 20.45
C LEU A 98 1.59 -0.46 21.26
N LYS A 99 2.17 -0.03 22.38
CA LYS A 99 1.68 1.13 23.13
C LYS A 99 2.51 2.34 22.74
N LEU A 100 1.89 3.30 22.09
CA LEU A 100 2.56 4.48 21.53
C LEU A 100 1.92 5.76 22.08
N SER A 101 2.71 6.81 22.28
CA SER A 101 2.14 8.16 22.46
C SER A 101 1.42 8.59 21.18
N SER A 102 0.48 9.53 21.28
CA SER A 102 -0.21 10.09 20.09
C SER A 102 0.76 10.60 19.01
N GLU A 103 1.87 11.22 19.42
CA GLU A 103 2.90 11.69 18.50
C GLU A 103 3.64 10.54 17.82
N SER A 104 4.09 9.54 18.59
CA SER A 104 4.76 8.35 18.02
C SER A 104 3.83 7.60 17.08
N TYR A 105 2.56 7.43 17.47
CA TYR A 105 1.56 6.79 16.65
C TYR A 105 1.40 7.47 15.30
N ARG A 106 1.35 8.82 15.26
CA ARG A 106 1.26 9.56 13.99
C ARG A 106 2.41 9.21 13.04
N ILE A 107 3.63 9.09 13.55
CA ILE A 107 4.79 8.74 12.71
C ILE A 107 4.72 7.26 12.29
N TYR A 108 4.34 6.36 13.20
CA TYR A 108 4.22 4.93 12.92
C TYR A 108 3.14 4.64 11.88
N SER A 109 1.98 5.30 11.96
CA SER A 109 0.89 5.12 11.01
C SER A 109 1.25 5.64 9.62
N LEU A 110 1.92 6.79 9.52
CA LEU A 110 2.39 7.31 8.23
C LEU A 110 3.47 6.41 7.62
N TYR A 111 4.42 5.94 8.43
CA TYR A 111 5.44 5.00 8.00
C TYR A 111 4.83 3.68 7.48
N HIS A 112 3.83 3.16 8.20
CA HIS A 112 3.07 1.97 7.82
C HIS A 112 2.32 2.18 6.50
N SER A 113 1.55 3.27 6.38
CA SER A 113 0.83 3.63 5.16
C SER A 113 1.75 3.78 3.96
N LEU A 114 2.92 4.42 4.11
CA LEU A 114 3.93 4.50 3.04
C LEU A 114 4.51 3.13 2.69
N HIS A 115 4.71 2.24 3.67
CA HIS A 115 5.21 0.89 3.40
C HIS A 115 4.22 0.08 2.56
N HIS A 116 2.94 0.16 2.91
CA HIS A 116 1.88 -0.64 2.30
C HIS A 116 1.14 0.07 1.16
N TYR A 117 1.54 1.29 0.79
CA TYR A 117 0.85 2.09 -0.21
C TYR A 117 0.54 1.31 -1.50
N LYS A 118 1.55 0.72 -2.15
CA LYS A 118 1.34 -0.06 -3.38
C LYS A 118 0.37 -1.22 -3.21
N TYR A 119 0.43 -1.91 -2.07
CA TYR A 119 -0.46 -3.02 -1.77
C TYR A 119 -1.91 -2.56 -1.61
N HIS A 120 -2.14 -1.48 -0.85
CA HIS A 120 -3.49 -0.93 -0.67
C HIS A 120 -4.05 -0.32 -1.95
N THR A 121 -3.22 0.36 -2.75
CA THR A 121 -3.62 0.82 -4.10
C THR A 121 -3.97 -0.37 -4.99
N PHE A 122 -3.19 -1.45 -4.98
CA PHE A 122 -3.50 -2.67 -5.72
C PHE A 122 -4.83 -3.30 -5.29
N LEU A 123 -5.14 -3.35 -4.00
CA LEU A 123 -6.44 -3.82 -3.52
C LEU A 123 -7.60 -2.95 -4.03
N GLN A 124 -7.40 -1.63 -4.12
CA GLN A 124 -8.38 -0.73 -4.71
C GLN A 124 -8.55 -0.97 -6.22
N CYS A 125 -7.45 -1.18 -6.95
CA CYS A 125 -7.50 -1.59 -8.36
C CYS A 125 -8.26 -2.90 -8.53
N LYS A 126 -7.97 -3.92 -7.71
CA LYS A 126 -8.67 -5.20 -7.74
C LYS A 126 -10.17 -5.08 -7.46
N LYS A 127 -10.55 -4.18 -6.54
CA LYS A 127 -11.96 -3.90 -6.29
C LYS A 127 -12.64 -3.26 -7.50
N GLU A 128 -11.98 -2.31 -8.14
CA GLU A 128 -12.51 -1.63 -9.33
C GLU A 128 -12.65 -2.59 -10.51
N THR A 129 -11.62 -3.39 -10.81
CA THR A 129 -11.66 -4.40 -11.89
C THR A 129 -12.78 -5.40 -11.65
N ASN A 130 -12.90 -5.94 -10.43
CA ASN A 130 -13.98 -6.86 -10.08
C ASN A 130 -15.38 -6.25 -10.25
N THR A 131 -15.52 -4.94 -9.98
CA THR A 131 -16.81 -4.24 -10.12
C THR A 131 -17.22 -4.17 -11.59
N ILE A 132 -16.27 -3.91 -12.49
CA ILE A 132 -16.49 -3.88 -13.94
C ILE A 132 -16.76 -5.29 -14.47
N GLU A 133 -15.95 -6.28 -14.09
CA GLU A 133 -16.13 -7.69 -14.48
C GLU A 133 -17.48 -8.25 -14.06
N GLN A 134 -18.05 -7.80 -12.93
CA GLN A 134 -19.37 -8.21 -12.47
C GLN A 134 -20.52 -7.50 -13.18
N ALA A 135 -20.27 -6.34 -13.81
CA ALA A 135 -21.27 -5.53 -14.48
C ALA A 135 -21.45 -5.85 -15.97
N ALA A 136 -20.50 -6.59 -16.56
CA ALA A 136 -20.49 -6.98 -17.97
C ALA A 136 -20.39 -8.50 -18.14
N GLU A 137 -20.93 -9.04 -19.22
CA GLU A 137 -20.82 -10.45 -19.56
C GLU A 137 -19.47 -10.68 -20.27
N ASP A 138 -18.49 -11.22 -19.54
CA ASP A 138 -17.15 -11.58 -20.03
C ASP A 138 -16.39 -10.43 -20.74
N PRO A 139 -16.18 -9.27 -20.06
CA PRO A 139 -15.40 -8.19 -20.64
C PRO A 139 -13.94 -8.63 -20.82
N GLY A 140 -13.34 -8.29 -21.97
CA GLY A 140 -11.92 -8.54 -22.20
C GLY A 140 -11.04 -7.73 -21.25
N GLN A 141 -9.83 -8.21 -20.93
CA GLN A 141 -8.93 -7.51 -20.00
C GLN A 141 -8.62 -6.07 -20.42
N GLU A 142 -8.39 -5.84 -21.72
CA GLU A 142 -8.15 -4.49 -22.25
C GLU A 142 -9.35 -3.57 -22.01
N GLU A 143 -10.57 -4.08 -22.19
CA GLU A 143 -11.80 -3.34 -21.94
C GLU A 143 -11.91 -2.96 -20.45
N VAL A 144 -11.66 -3.91 -19.55
CA VAL A 144 -11.68 -3.64 -18.10
C VAL A 144 -10.66 -2.55 -17.73
N VAL A 145 -9.45 -2.60 -18.29
CA VAL A 145 -8.44 -1.56 -18.08
C VAL A 145 -8.93 -0.21 -18.59
N GLN A 146 -9.47 -0.15 -19.80
CA GLN A 146 -9.98 1.08 -20.39
C GLN A 146 -11.11 1.69 -19.56
N GLN A 147 -12.05 0.87 -19.07
CA GLN A 147 -13.14 1.33 -18.20
C GLN A 147 -12.62 1.85 -16.86
N CYS A 148 -11.65 1.18 -16.23
CA CYS A 148 -10.99 1.71 -15.03
C CYS A 148 -10.35 3.07 -15.29
N MET A 149 -9.65 3.23 -16.42
CA MET A 149 -9.00 4.49 -16.79
C MET A 149 -10.01 5.59 -17.18
N ALA A 150 -11.20 5.21 -17.63
CA ALA A 150 -12.29 6.15 -17.92
C ALA A 150 -12.97 6.67 -16.64
N ASN A 151 -12.88 5.94 -15.52
CA ASN A 151 -13.43 6.37 -14.23
C ASN A 151 -12.57 7.46 -13.57
N GLN A 152 -12.73 8.71 -14.03
CA GLN A 152 -11.99 9.86 -13.53
C GLN A 152 -12.17 10.07 -12.02
N SER A 153 -13.38 9.87 -11.49
CA SER A 153 -13.65 10.06 -10.06
C SER A 153 -12.86 9.11 -9.16
N TRP A 154 -12.69 7.86 -9.61
CA TRP A 154 -11.89 6.86 -8.93
C TRP A 154 -10.39 7.16 -9.04
N LEU A 155 -9.92 7.54 -10.24
CA LEU A 155 -8.52 7.96 -10.44
C LEU A 155 -8.15 9.17 -9.58
N ASP A 156 -9.03 10.17 -9.50
CA ASP A 156 -8.86 11.35 -8.65
C ASP A 156 -8.79 10.96 -7.17
N THR A 157 -9.57 9.97 -6.74
CA THR A 157 -9.52 9.44 -5.36
C THR A 157 -8.16 8.80 -5.07
N LEU A 158 -7.64 7.97 -5.99
CA LEU A 158 -6.30 7.38 -5.85
C LEU A 158 -5.21 8.45 -5.78
N PHE A 159 -5.27 9.43 -6.69
CA PHE A 159 -4.29 10.50 -6.75
C PHE A 159 -4.33 11.38 -5.49
N THR A 160 -5.52 11.78 -5.06
CA THR A 160 -5.74 12.59 -3.85
C THR A 160 -5.20 11.89 -2.61
N SER A 161 -5.53 10.60 -2.46
CA SER A 161 -5.05 9.79 -1.34
C SER A 161 -3.52 9.71 -1.30
N PHE A 162 -2.86 9.63 -2.47
CA PHE A 162 -1.41 9.63 -2.56
C PHE A 162 -0.81 10.98 -2.14
N ILE A 163 -1.35 12.09 -2.67
CA ILE A 163 -0.87 13.44 -2.34
C ILE A 163 -1.07 13.75 -0.86
N GLU A 164 -2.21 13.36 -0.28
CA GLU A 164 -2.48 13.52 1.14
C GLU A 164 -1.45 12.74 1.99
N LEU A 165 -1.20 11.46 1.67
CA LEU A 165 -0.20 10.66 2.36
C LEU A 165 1.18 11.31 2.32
N LEU A 166 1.63 11.79 1.15
CA LEU A 166 2.92 12.47 1.01
C LEU A 166 2.97 13.78 1.79
N THR A 167 1.88 14.56 1.76
CA THR A 167 1.78 15.84 2.47
C THR A 167 1.85 15.64 3.97
N LEU A 168 1.08 14.69 4.51
CA LEU A 168 1.09 14.36 5.92
C LEU A 168 2.45 13.82 6.36
N SER A 169 3.09 12.97 5.54
CA SER A 169 4.42 12.43 5.81
C SER A 169 5.52 13.49 5.79
N THR A 170 5.40 14.51 4.94
CA THR A 170 6.37 15.61 4.87
C THR A 170 6.25 16.54 6.08
N LYS A 171 5.03 16.76 6.58
CA LYS A 171 4.74 17.62 7.74
C LYS A 171 4.93 16.93 9.08
N ALA A 172 4.85 15.60 9.12
CA ALA A 172 4.93 14.80 10.33
C ALA A 172 6.35 14.74 10.84
#